data_AF-A0A947CU97-F1
#
_entry.id   AF-A0A947CU97-F1
#
_cell.length_a   1.000
_cell.length_b   1.000
_cell.length_c   1.000
_cell.angle_alpha   90.00
_cell.angle_beta   90.00
_cell.angle_gamma   90.00
#
_symmetry.space_group_name_H-M   'P 1'
#
loop_
_entity.id
_entity.type
_entity.pdbx_description
1 polymer ?
#
loop_
_entity_poly.entity_id
_entity_poly.type
_entity_poly.pdbx_seq_one_letter_code
_entity_poly.pdbx_strand_id
1 'polypeptide(L)'
;MRFALVLVVIVGCGTGFPGGGEPEDTSAPPPDGRDDSTEPTGWSRTGCGPAPAQERDWDHFGSSLSSIGEANHGAADAVARAGQPVAIEARFTYSIVAKDLENETIELWLADGDCQWQLHSAAITDDDGIARFELAGPALAAGAYAFEAVAPGDLSRAGGALWIVPESQPVVVFDIDGTLTTGDSELVEDLVGDDAPNMRPSADEVVQLWSDLGFLPIYITGRPQYLDDSTQAWLDDRRFPAGPLFVSVGLREAVLDVEAFKTGVLVDLRDRAGVDIERAYGNASTDVCAYARSGIAPSETFIIGDHAGEACDGFDPSIAVTGYPEHLEELLAP
;
A
#
# COMPACT_ATOMS: atom_id res chain seq x y z
N MET A 1 16.97 -52.65 -14.34
CA MET A 1 16.11 -53.63 -15.03
C MET A 1 14.73 -53.56 -14.40
N ARG A 2 13.73 -53.08 -15.17
CA ARG A 2 12.27 -53.08 -14.98
C ARG A 2 11.70 -53.24 -13.56
N PHE A 3 10.97 -52.23 -13.08
CA PHE A 3 9.65 -52.44 -12.48
C PHE A 3 8.74 -51.26 -12.87
N ALA A 4 7.67 -51.58 -13.62
CA ALA A 4 6.58 -50.68 -13.95
C ALA A 4 5.41 -51.02 -13.03
N LEU A 5 4.87 -50.02 -12.33
CA LEU A 5 3.72 -50.14 -11.45
C LEU A 5 2.44 -50.00 -12.28
N VAL A 6 1.57 -51.01 -12.21
CA VAL A 6 0.24 -51.02 -12.83
C VAL A 6 -0.77 -50.52 -11.79
N LEU A 7 -1.50 -49.45 -12.12
CA LEU A 7 -2.63 -48.96 -11.34
C LEU A 7 -3.91 -49.61 -11.86
N VAL A 8 -4.63 -50.30 -10.98
CA VAL A 8 -5.92 -50.97 -11.25
C VAL A 8 -7.05 -50.03 -10.85
N VAL A 9 -7.94 -49.70 -11.79
CA VAL A 9 -9.20 -49.00 -11.54
C VAL A 9 -10.32 -50.04 -11.45
N ILE A 10 -11.03 -50.10 -10.33
CA ILE A 10 -12.24 -50.92 -10.15
C ILE A 10 -13.44 -49.98 -10.16
N VAL A 11 -14.31 -50.13 -11.16
CA VAL A 11 -15.63 -49.51 -11.26
C VAL A 11 -16.66 -50.49 -10.71
N GLY A 12 -17.34 -50.13 -9.62
CA GLY A 12 -18.46 -50.89 -9.05
C GLY A 12 -19.79 -50.17 -9.32
N CYS A 13 -20.71 -50.87 -9.98
CA CYS A 13 -22.07 -50.44 -10.27
C CYS A 13 -23.05 -51.19 -9.34
N GLY A 14 -24.05 -50.51 -8.76
CA GLY A 14 -25.03 -51.12 -7.84
C GLY A 14 -26.27 -50.26 -7.61
N THR A 15 -27.42 -50.90 -7.51
CA THR A 15 -28.79 -50.42 -7.81
C THR A 15 -29.71 -50.17 -6.59
N GLY A 16 -30.53 -49.10 -6.61
CA GLY A 16 -31.99 -49.04 -6.31
C GLY A 16 -32.61 -49.09 -4.88
N PHE A 17 -33.14 -47.92 -4.41
CA PHE A 17 -34.44 -47.56 -3.72
C PHE A 17 -34.95 -48.24 -2.40
N PRO A 18 -35.92 -47.66 -1.62
CA PRO A 18 -36.48 -46.27 -1.51
C PRO A 18 -36.70 -45.70 -0.06
N GLY A 19 -36.93 -44.37 0.06
CA GLY A 19 -37.93 -43.77 0.96
C GLY A 19 -37.51 -43.21 2.34
N GLY A 20 -37.61 -41.89 2.51
CA GLY A 20 -37.59 -41.20 3.82
C GLY A 20 -37.62 -39.68 3.66
N GLY A 21 -38.61 -39.01 4.25
CA GLY A 21 -39.02 -37.62 4.01
C GLY A 21 -38.00 -36.51 4.32
N GLU A 22 -38.30 -35.34 3.72
CA GLU A 22 -37.67 -34.02 3.93
C GLU A 22 -37.62 -33.57 5.40
N PRO A 23 -36.70 -32.65 5.71
CA PRO A 23 -37.20 -31.32 6.03
C PRO A 23 -36.60 -30.23 5.13
N GLU A 24 -37.45 -29.24 4.82
CA GLU A 24 -37.16 -28.02 4.08
C GLU A 24 -35.93 -27.29 4.64
N ASP A 25 -34.92 -27.11 3.80
CA ASP A 25 -33.85 -26.14 4.03
C ASP A 25 -34.32 -24.78 3.52
N THR A 26 -34.74 -23.91 4.42
CA THR A 26 -35.04 -22.50 4.12
C THR A 26 -33.73 -21.72 4.03
N SER A 27 -32.92 -22.01 3.02
CA SER A 27 -31.77 -21.22 2.62
C SER A 27 -32.19 -20.27 1.50
N ALA A 28 -32.74 -19.11 1.88
CA ALA A 28 -32.85 -17.97 0.96
C ALA A 28 -31.69 -17.01 1.27
N PRO A 29 -30.65 -16.90 0.42
CA PRO A 29 -29.70 -15.81 0.54
C PRO A 29 -30.42 -14.48 0.27
N PRO A 30 -30.04 -13.37 0.93
CA PRO A 30 -30.61 -12.07 0.62
C PRO A 30 -30.34 -11.73 -0.86
N PRO A 31 -31.25 -11.01 -1.54
CA PRO A 31 -31.09 -10.70 -2.95
C PRO A 31 -29.86 -9.81 -3.14
N ASP A 32 -28.79 -10.38 -3.69
CA ASP A 32 -27.64 -9.65 -4.18
C ASP A 32 -28.08 -8.88 -5.42
N GLY A 33 -28.24 -7.57 -5.26
CA GLY A 33 -28.58 -6.63 -6.33
C GLY A 33 -27.37 -6.22 -7.15
N ARG A 34 -26.44 -7.14 -7.44
CA ARG A 34 -25.31 -6.89 -8.35
C ARG A 34 -25.74 -7.14 -9.79
N ASP A 35 -25.79 -6.05 -10.55
CA ASP A 35 -25.71 -6.07 -12.00
C ASP A 35 -24.30 -6.53 -12.39
N ASP A 36 -24.16 -7.83 -12.64
CA ASP A 36 -22.96 -8.47 -13.16
C ASP A 36 -22.93 -8.31 -14.69
N SER A 37 -22.49 -7.14 -15.16
CA SER A 37 -22.22 -6.93 -16.58
C SER A 37 -21.21 -5.81 -16.86
N THR A 38 -19.98 -5.95 -16.35
CA THR A 38 -18.73 -5.48 -17.01
C THR A 38 -17.53 -5.82 -16.14
N GLU A 39 -16.64 -6.69 -16.62
CA GLU A 39 -15.28 -6.73 -16.08
C GLU A 39 -14.50 -5.47 -16.47
N PRO A 40 -13.63 -4.96 -15.59
CA PRO A 40 -12.44 -4.25 -16.02
C PRO A 40 -11.18 -4.93 -15.46
N THR A 41 -10.44 -5.56 -16.35
CA THR A 41 -8.99 -5.74 -16.19
C THR A 41 -8.33 -4.37 -16.41
N GLY A 42 -7.91 -3.72 -15.33
CA GLY A 42 -7.09 -2.49 -15.38
C GLY A 42 -7.62 -1.35 -14.51
N TRP A 43 -7.06 -1.20 -13.31
CA TRP A 43 -7.16 0.01 -12.50
C TRP A 43 -5.74 0.50 -12.13
N SER A 44 -5.48 1.80 -12.33
CA SER A 44 -4.31 2.60 -11.92
C SER A 44 -4.76 3.76 -11.01
N ARG A 45 -3.93 4.17 -10.02
CA ARG A 45 -4.16 5.07 -8.85
C ARG A 45 -4.89 6.41 -9.02
N THR A 46 -5.41 6.74 -10.20
CA THR A 46 -6.28 7.93 -10.44
C THR A 46 -7.31 7.73 -11.55
N GLY A 47 -7.43 6.53 -12.13
CA GLY A 47 -8.26 6.30 -13.31
C GLY A 47 -7.72 6.95 -14.59
N CYS A 48 -6.52 7.54 -14.56
CA CYS A 48 -5.84 8.01 -15.75
C CYS A 48 -5.26 6.83 -16.54
N GLY A 49 -5.33 6.92 -17.88
CA GLY A 49 -4.61 6.00 -18.76
C GLY A 49 -3.09 6.18 -18.63
N PRO A 50 -2.28 5.33 -19.27
CA PRO A 50 -0.82 5.38 -19.19
C PRO A 50 -0.25 6.71 -19.70
N ALA A 51 0.80 7.23 -19.03
CA ALA A 51 1.60 8.33 -19.55
C ALA A 51 2.17 8.02 -20.95
N PRO A 52 2.17 9.00 -21.87
CA PRO A 52 2.55 8.81 -23.28
C PRO A 52 4.08 8.85 -23.47
N ALA A 53 4.82 8.08 -22.68
CA ALA A 53 6.26 7.93 -22.80
C ALA A 53 6.63 7.26 -24.13
N GLN A 54 7.83 7.55 -24.64
CA GLN A 54 8.35 6.98 -25.89
C GLN A 54 9.50 6.03 -25.60
N GLU A 55 9.46 4.87 -26.25
CA GLU A 55 10.52 3.86 -26.13
C GLU A 55 11.82 4.41 -26.72
N ARG A 56 12.93 4.19 -26.01
CA ARG A 56 14.28 4.61 -26.38
C ARG A 56 15.26 3.48 -26.04
N ASP A 57 16.42 3.49 -26.68
CA ASP A 57 17.48 2.53 -26.32
C ASP A 57 17.94 2.77 -24.87
N TRP A 58 18.26 1.68 -24.16
CA TRP A 58 18.91 1.75 -22.84
C TRP A 58 20.23 2.54 -22.91
N ASP A 59 20.50 3.35 -21.89
CA ASP A 59 21.73 4.14 -21.80
C ASP A 59 22.95 3.23 -21.62
N HIS A 60 22.77 2.07 -20.98
CA HIS A 60 23.80 1.05 -20.76
C HIS A 60 23.44 -0.33 -21.33
N PHE A 61 24.38 -0.93 -22.06
CA PHE A 61 24.21 -2.24 -22.70
C PHE A 61 23.83 -3.37 -21.71
N GLY A 62 24.30 -3.31 -20.46
CA GLY A 62 24.00 -4.29 -19.42
C GLY A 62 22.53 -4.29 -18.96
N SER A 63 21.82 -3.18 -19.14
CA SER A 63 20.43 -3.01 -18.74
C SER A 63 19.50 -3.82 -19.64
N SER A 64 19.81 -3.89 -20.95
CA SER A 64 19.09 -4.76 -21.90
C SER A 64 19.12 -6.26 -21.55
N LEU A 65 20.13 -6.71 -20.77
CA LEU A 65 20.22 -8.09 -20.28
C LEU A 65 19.54 -8.26 -18.91
N SER A 66 19.42 -7.18 -18.16
CA SER A 66 18.83 -7.15 -16.82
C SER A 66 17.30 -7.07 -16.90
N SER A 67 16.76 -6.42 -17.92
CA SER A 67 15.32 -6.29 -18.20
C SER A 67 14.68 -7.49 -18.92
N ILE A 68 15.38 -8.62 -19.03
CA ILE A 68 14.83 -9.85 -19.64
C ILE A 68 13.79 -10.55 -18.72
N GLY A 69 13.69 -10.13 -17.45
CA GLY A 69 12.73 -10.67 -16.48
C GLY A 69 11.46 -9.83 -16.31
N GLU A 70 10.52 -10.33 -15.50
CA GLU A 70 9.32 -9.56 -15.13
C GLU A 70 9.71 -8.28 -14.38
N ALA A 71 9.14 -7.15 -14.81
CA ALA A 71 9.32 -5.87 -14.14
C ALA A 71 8.70 -5.92 -12.75
N ASN A 72 9.48 -5.49 -11.76
CA ASN A 72 9.04 -5.41 -10.38
C ASN A 72 9.43 -4.05 -9.81
N HIS A 73 8.56 -3.08 -10.03
CA HIS A 73 8.82 -1.68 -9.70
C HIS A 73 7.81 -1.19 -8.68
N GLY A 74 8.16 -0.16 -7.93
CA GLY A 74 7.25 0.45 -6.98
C GLY A 74 7.67 1.88 -6.67
N ALA A 75 6.70 2.71 -6.30
CA ALA A 75 6.93 4.09 -5.90
C ALA A 75 6.08 4.41 -4.68
N ALA A 76 6.66 5.10 -3.70
CA ALA A 76 5.87 5.61 -2.60
C ALA A 76 5.06 6.81 -3.06
N ASP A 77 3.85 6.97 -2.53
CA ASP A 77 3.14 8.23 -2.65
C ASP A 77 3.95 9.36 -2.01
N ALA A 78 3.71 10.58 -2.48
CA ALA A 78 4.39 11.76 -1.95
C ALA A 78 3.38 12.78 -1.43
N VAL A 79 3.69 13.39 -0.29
CA VAL A 79 2.86 14.46 0.29
C VAL A 79 3.66 15.76 0.29
N ALA A 80 3.02 16.84 -0.15
CA ALA A 80 3.62 18.17 -0.17
C ALA A 80 2.59 19.23 0.15
N ARG A 81 3.01 20.30 0.80
CA ARG A 81 2.24 21.54 0.80
C ARG A 81 2.45 22.28 -0.52
N ALA A 82 1.41 22.96 -1.00
CA ALA A 82 1.52 23.79 -2.20
C ALA A 82 2.72 24.75 -2.13
N GLY A 83 3.55 24.73 -3.17
CA GLY A 83 4.77 25.56 -3.25
C GLY A 83 5.94 25.10 -2.38
N GLN A 84 5.85 23.98 -1.64
CA GLN A 84 6.99 23.38 -0.93
C GLN A 84 7.66 22.29 -1.75
N PRO A 85 9.00 22.13 -1.65
CA PRO A 85 9.70 21.04 -2.29
C PRO A 85 9.23 19.66 -1.83
N VAL A 86 9.24 18.70 -2.74
CA VAL A 86 8.94 17.30 -2.46
C VAL A 86 9.79 16.39 -3.34
N ALA A 87 10.20 15.26 -2.78
CA ALA A 87 10.85 14.21 -3.53
C ALA A 87 9.85 13.09 -3.83
N ILE A 88 9.93 12.55 -5.04
CA ILE A 88 9.29 11.29 -5.41
C ILE A 88 10.40 10.27 -5.62
N GLU A 89 10.26 9.09 -5.03
CA GLU A 89 11.18 7.99 -5.18
C GLU A 89 10.47 6.80 -5.83
N ALA A 90 11.09 6.27 -6.87
CA ALA A 90 10.62 5.08 -7.56
C ALA A 90 11.78 4.11 -7.72
N ARG A 91 11.55 2.85 -7.37
CA ARG A 91 12.56 1.80 -7.48
C ARG A 91 12.24 0.86 -8.62
N PHE A 92 13.24 0.59 -9.43
CA PHE A 92 13.15 -0.25 -10.62
C PHE A 92 13.99 -1.50 -10.46
N THR A 93 13.34 -2.66 -10.34
CA THR A 93 13.99 -3.97 -10.33
C THR A 93 13.37 -4.92 -11.36
N TYR A 94 14.13 -5.92 -11.80
CA TYR A 94 13.65 -6.95 -12.72
C TYR A 94 13.91 -8.35 -12.17
N SER A 95 13.01 -9.28 -12.50
CA SER A 95 13.02 -10.69 -12.10
C SER A 95 12.71 -10.93 -10.60
N ILE A 96 12.39 -12.17 -10.26
CA ILE A 96 12.08 -12.64 -8.89
C ILE A 96 13.22 -12.44 -7.89
N VAL A 97 14.46 -12.27 -8.37
CA VAL A 97 15.63 -11.95 -7.54
C VAL A 97 15.83 -10.45 -7.33
N ALA A 98 14.89 -9.62 -7.80
CA ALA A 98 14.90 -8.16 -7.68
C ALA A 98 16.24 -7.55 -8.11
N LYS A 99 16.69 -7.87 -9.33
CA LYS A 99 17.93 -7.26 -9.84
C LYS A 99 17.66 -5.78 -10.09
N ASP A 100 18.41 -4.93 -9.41
CA ASP A 100 18.29 -3.48 -9.54
C ASP A 100 18.63 -3.01 -10.97
N LEU A 101 17.83 -2.07 -11.48
CA LEU A 101 18.11 -1.36 -12.71
C LEU A 101 19.03 -0.19 -12.38
N GLU A 102 20.33 -0.33 -12.61
CA GLU A 102 21.33 0.66 -12.20
C GLU A 102 21.70 1.59 -13.37
N ASN A 103 21.95 2.87 -13.07
CA ASN A 103 22.46 3.87 -14.00
C ASN A 103 21.58 4.14 -15.24
N GLU A 104 20.27 3.92 -15.17
CA GLU A 104 19.36 4.16 -16.29
C GLU A 104 18.50 5.40 -16.08
N THR A 105 18.19 6.10 -17.17
CA THR A 105 17.27 7.24 -17.14
C THR A 105 15.84 6.78 -16.90
N ILE A 106 15.18 7.34 -15.89
CA ILE A 106 13.75 7.20 -15.64
C ILE A 106 13.08 8.57 -15.82
N GLU A 107 11.94 8.61 -16.50
CA GLU A 107 11.14 9.81 -16.69
C GLU A 107 10.01 9.89 -15.66
N LEU A 108 9.86 11.03 -15.00
CA LEU A 108 8.70 11.30 -14.15
C LEU A 108 7.64 12.07 -14.94
N TRP A 109 6.47 11.46 -15.06
CA TRP A 109 5.28 12.03 -15.65
C TRP A 109 4.27 12.36 -14.56
N LEU A 110 3.59 13.51 -14.67
CA LEU A 110 2.54 13.93 -13.75
C LEU A 110 1.25 14.21 -14.54
N ALA A 111 0.13 13.65 -14.10
CA ALA A 111 -1.19 13.93 -14.65
C ALA A 111 -1.82 15.13 -13.93
N ASP A 112 -2.47 16.00 -14.69
CA ASP A 112 -3.39 16.98 -14.11
C ASP A 112 -4.77 16.37 -13.79
N GLY A 113 -5.69 17.19 -13.27
CA GLY A 113 -7.04 16.75 -12.92
C GLY A 113 -7.91 16.27 -14.09
N ASP A 114 -7.48 16.51 -15.34
CA ASP A 114 -8.14 16.05 -16.57
C ASP A 114 -7.39 14.87 -17.21
N CYS A 115 -6.51 14.20 -16.43
CA CYS A 115 -5.66 13.11 -16.88
C CYS A 115 -4.77 13.47 -18.08
N GLN A 116 -4.37 14.74 -18.21
CA GLN A 116 -3.36 15.13 -19.20
C GLN A 116 -1.97 14.99 -18.60
N TRP A 117 -1.20 14.06 -19.15
CA TRP A 117 0.16 13.79 -18.72
C TRP A 117 1.15 14.85 -19.20
N GLN A 118 2.03 15.26 -18.29
CA GLN A 118 3.13 16.16 -18.57
C GLN A 118 4.43 15.52 -18.09
N LEU A 119 5.44 15.45 -18.95
CA LEU A 119 6.79 15.07 -18.55
C LEU A 119 7.34 16.19 -17.65
N HIS A 120 7.65 15.85 -16.41
CA HIS A 120 8.10 16.82 -15.41
C HIS A 120 9.63 16.87 -15.32
N SER A 121 10.25 15.71 -15.14
CA SER A 121 11.71 15.60 -14.96
C SER A 121 12.20 14.20 -15.33
N ALA A 122 13.51 14.00 -15.27
CA ALA A 122 14.13 12.70 -15.38
C ALA A 122 15.23 12.55 -14.32
N ALA A 123 15.44 11.33 -13.85
CA ALA A 123 16.46 10.98 -12.88
C ALA A 123 17.18 9.70 -13.33
N ILE A 124 18.40 9.49 -12.83
CA ILE A 124 19.18 8.29 -13.09
C ILE A 124 19.05 7.38 -11.87
N THR A 125 18.78 6.09 -12.09
CA THR A 125 18.76 5.12 -11.00
C THR A 125 20.15 4.92 -10.38
N ASP A 126 20.21 4.81 -9.06
CA ASP A 126 21.43 4.50 -8.33
C ASP A 126 21.75 2.99 -8.28
N ASP A 127 22.73 2.61 -7.45
CA ASP A 127 23.18 1.23 -7.27
C ASP A 127 22.12 0.32 -6.60
N ASP A 128 21.07 0.91 -6.00
CA ASP A 128 19.92 0.21 -5.40
C ASP A 128 18.67 0.27 -6.31
N GLY A 129 18.84 0.75 -7.55
CA GLY A 129 17.78 0.86 -8.54
C GLY A 129 16.77 1.98 -8.27
N ILE A 130 17.11 2.95 -7.40
CA ILE A 130 16.22 4.03 -6.99
C ILE A 130 16.46 5.26 -7.86
N ALA A 131 15.40 5.73 -8.50
CA ALA A 131 15.34 7.04 -9.16
C ALA A 131 14.64 8.04 -8.24
N ARG A 132 15.34 9.12 -7.89
CA ARG A 132 14.82 10.20 -7.03
C ARG A 132 14.58 11.48 -7.83
N PHE A 133 13.35 11.97 -7.81
CA PHE A 133 12.91 13.17 -8.51
C PHE A 133 12.60 14.29 -7.52
N GLU A 134 13.29 15.42 -7.66
CA GLU A 134 13.05 16.61 -6.82
C GLU A 134 12.10 17.57 -7.54
N LEU A 135 10.91 17.78 -6.97
CA LEU A 135 9.93 18.73 -7.47
C LEU A 135 10.05 20.02 -6.67
N ALA A 136 10.56 21.07 -7.31
CA ALA A 136 10.73 22.37 -6.68
C ALA A 136 9.39 23.10 -6.57
N GLY A 137 8.73 22.98 -5.41
CA GLY A 137 7.58 23.80 -5.05
C GLY A 137 6.44 23.76 -6.07
N PRO A 138 5.86 22.59 -6.38
CA PRO A 138 4.78 22.47 -7.35
C PRO A 138 3.64 23.45 -7.01
N ALA A 139 3.31 24.31 -7.98
CA ALA A 139 2.21 25.29 -7.89
C ALA A 139 0.86 24.64 -8.22
N LEU A 140 0.63 23.46 -7.64
CA LEU A 140 -0.59 22.68 -7.80
C LEU A 140 -1.58 23.07 -6.71
N ALA A 141 -2.87 23.03 -7.04
CA ALA A 141 -3.93 23.19 -6.04
C ALA A 141 -3.98 21.98 -5.12
N ALA A 142 -4.60 22.12 -3.95
CA ALA A 142 -4.82 20.98 -3.06
C ALA A 142 -5.59 19.87 -3.78
N GLY A 143 -5.14 18.63 -3.62
CA GLY A 143 -5.66 17.46 -4.33
C GLY A 143 -4.59 16.39 -4.55
N ALA A 144 -5.02 15.24 -5.07
CA ALA A 144 -4.15 14.15 -5.47
C ALA A 144 -3.90 14.20 -6.99
N TYR A 145 -2.65 14.03 -7.40
CA TYR A 145 -2.22 14.05 -8.79
C TYR A 145 -1.48 12.75 -9.09
N ALA A 146 -1.90 12.01 -10.11
CA ALA A 146 -1.22 10.79 -10.52
C ALA A 146 0.19 11.12 -10.99
N PHE A 147 1.15 10.30 -10.63
CA PHE A 147 2.44 10.28 -11.30
C PHE A 147 2.77 8.88 -11.82
N GLU A 148 3.60 8.84 -12.85
CA GLU A 148 4.24 7.63 -13.34
C GLU A 148 5.73 7.89 -13.54
N ALA A 149 6.56 7.13 -12.84
CA ALA A 149 7.95 6.97 -13.20
C ALA A 149 8.02 5.89 -14.29
N VAL A 150 8.59 6.21 -15.45
CA VAL A 150 8.62 5.32 -16.62
C VAL A 150 10.06 5.09 -17.06
N ALA A 151 10.45 3.83 -17.21
CA ALA A 151 11.71 3.44 -17.82
C ALA A 151 11.56 3.49 -19.36
N PRO A 152 12.22 4.43 -20.07
CA PRO A 152 12.07 4.55 -21.52
C PRO A 152 12.61 3.33 -22.29
N GLY A 153 13.46 2.51 -21.67
CA GLY A 153 14.09 1.34 -22.29
C GLY A 153 13.14 0.20 -22.65
N ASP A 154 12.01 0.08 -21.95
CA ASP A 154 10.98 -0.94 -22.20
C ASP A 154 9.56 -0.49 -21.82
N LEU A 155 9.40 0.78 -21.44
CA LEU A 155 8.15 1.41 -21.01
C LEU A 155 7.51 0.80 -19.74
N SER A 156 8.30 0.06 -18.95
CA SER A 156 7.91 -0.38 -17.61
C SER A 156 7.79 0.81 -16.64
N ARG A 157 7.01 0.60 -15.56
CA ARG A 157 6.35 1.70 -14.83
C ARG A 157 6.36 1.47 -13.33
N ALA A 158 6.51 2.54 -12.56
CA ALA A 158 6.11 2.61 -11.17
C ALA A 158 5.15 3.81 -11.01
N GLY A 159 3.94 3.56 -10.53
CA GLY A 159 2.91 4.59 -10.38
C GLY A 159 2.67 4.97 -8.92
N GLY A 160 2.14 6.17 -8.70
CA GLY A 160 1.77 6.66 -7.38
C GLY A 160 0.94 7.94 -7.46
N ALA A 161 0.71 8.57 -6.32
CA ALA A 161 0.05 9.87 -6.23
C ALA A 161 0.90 10.92 -5.49
N LEU A 162 0.93 12.13 -6.04
CA LEU A 162 1.40 13.33 -5.36
C LEU A 162 0.19 14.02 -4.71
N TRP A 163 0.18 14.06 -3.39
CA TRP A 163 -0.84 14.69 -2.57
C TRP A 163 -0.42 16.10 -2.18
N ILE A 164 -1.16 17.08 -2.69
CA ILE A 164 -1.00 18.48 -2.32
C ILE A 164 -1.99 18.82 -1.23
N VAL A 165 -1.49 19.17 -0.05
CA VAL A 165 -2.30 19.42 1.15
C VAL A 165 -2.23 20.89 1.60
N PRO A 166 -3.26 21.41 2.28
CA PRO A 166 -3.17 22.70 2.94
C PRO A 166 -2.18 22.66 4.12
N GLU A 167 -1.72 23.84 4.55
CA GLU A 167 -0.90 23.96 5.78
C GLU A 167 -1.71 23.48 6.99
N SER A 168 -1.06 22.74 7.89
CA SER A 168 -1.71 22.20 9.09
C SER A 168 -2.93 21.33 8.76
N GLN A 169 -2.88 20.58 7.64
CA GLN A 169 -3.86 19.54 7.37
C GLN A 169 -3.82 18.54 8.54
N PRO A 170 -4.93 18.31 9.27
CA PRO A 170 -4.98 17.26 10.28
C PRO A 170 -4.92 15.89 9.61
N VAL A 171 -4.08 15.00 10.13
CA VAL A 171 -3.90 13.63 9.60
C VAL A 171 -4.01 12.59 10.69
N VAL A 172 -4.48 11.40 10.31
CA VAL A 172 -4.40 10.19 11.14
C VAL A 172 -3.58 9.15 10.39
N VAL A 173 -2.58 8.60 11.05
CA VAL A 173 -1.70 7.59 10.47
C VAL A 173 -2.21 6.20 10.85
N PHE A 174 -2.22 5.30 9.88
CA PHE A 174 -2.55 3.89 10.06
C PHE A 174 -1.40 3.04 9.53
N ASP A 175 -0.82 2.22 10.39
CA ASP A 175 -0.19 1.00 9.92
C ASP A 175 -1.24 0.07 9.27
N ILE A 176 -0.81 -0.83 8.38
CA ILE A 176 -1.71 -1.76 7.68
C ILE A 176 -1.65 -3.17 8.28
N ASP A 177 -0.46 -3.75 8.38
CA ASP A 177 -0.24 -5.17 8.66
C ASP A 177 -0.43 -5.48 10.13
N GLY A 178 -1.42 -6.29 10.48
CA GLY A 178 -1.79 -6.56 11.87
C GLY A 178 -2.55 -5.41 12.52
N THR A 179 -2.53 -4.22 11.94
CA THR A 179 -3.34 -3.06 12.34
C THR A 179 -4.69 -3.07 11.65
N LEU A 180 -4.76 -2.82 10.33
CA LEU A 180 -6.02 -2.89 9.56
C LEU A 180 -6.35 -4.33 9.13
N THR A 181 -5.33 -5.17 8.95
CA THR A 181 -5.48 -6.61 8.68
C THR A 181 -5.41 -7.42 9.97
N THR A 182 -5.93 -8.66 9.95
CA THR A 182 -5.80 -9.59 11.09
C THR A 182 -4.44 -10.26 11.17
N GLY A 183 -3.67 -10.25 10.09
CA GLY A 183 -2.37 -10.93 9.97
C GLY A 183 -1.21 -9.93 10.08
N ASP A 184 -0.21 -10.28 10.88
CA ASP A 184 1.00 -9.51 11.14
C ASP A 184 2.13 -9.81 10.11
N SER A 185 1.78 -10.43 8.99
CA SER A 185 2.72 -10.88 7.97
C SER A 185 3.20 -9.70 7.12
N GLU A 186 4.13 -8.89 7.66
CA GLU A 186 4.93 -7.91 6.90
C GLU A 186 5.75 -8.58 5.76
N LEU A 187 5.89 -9.92 5.80
CA LEU A 187 6.59 -10.72 4.81
C LEU A 187 5.65 -11.60 3.96
N VAL A 188 5.39 -11.10 2.74
CA VAL A 188 5.21 -11.76 1.42
C VAL A 188 4.21 -12.91 1.24
N GLU A 189 3.92 -13.76 2.23
CA GLU A 189 3.25 -15.04 1.94
C GLU A 189 1.73 -14.91 1.67
N ASP A 190 1.08 -13.82 2.13
CA ASP A 190 -0.40 -13.71 2.12
C ASP A 190 -0.98 -12.78 1.03
N LEU A 191 -0.18 -12.13 0.18
CA LEU A 191 -0.70 -11.19 -0.86
C LEU A 191 -0.42 -11.58 -2.30
N VAL A 192 0.26 -12.70 -2.52
CA VAL A 192 0.52 -13.24 -3.86
C VAL A 192 -0.32 -14.51 -4.03
N GLY A 193 -1.65 -14.37 -3.97
CA GLY A 193 -2.63 -15.45 -4.10
C GLY A 193 -4.08 -14.99 -3.86
N ASP A 194 -5.04 -15.90 -4.04
CA ASP A 194 -6.49 -15.67 -3.78
C ASP A 194 -6.84 -15.40 -2.30
N ASP A 195 -5.87 -15.51 -1.38
CA ASP A 195 -6.06 -15.39 0.06
C ASP A 195 -5.63 -14.01 0.60
N ALA A 196 -6.14 -12.93 -0.01
CA ALA A 196 -5.91 -11.57 0.48
C ALA A 196 -6.21 -11.46 1.99
N PRO A 197 -5.40 -10.72 2.78
CA PRO A 197 -5.52 -10.73 4.23
C PRO A 197 -6.90 -10.24 4.68
N ASN A 198 -7.44 -10.88 5.71
CA ASN A 198 -8.71 -10.48 6.29
C ASN A 198 -8.57 -9.11 6.95
N MET A 199 -9.53 -8.22 6.70
CA MET A 199 -9.65 -6.96 7.39
C MET A 199 -10.12 -7.20 8.83
N ARG A 200 -9.59 -6.45 9.81
CA ARG A 200 -10.15 -6.45 11.16
C ARG A 200 -11.59 -5.91 11.12
N PRO A 201 -12.54 -6.49 11.87
CA PRO A 201 -13.90 -5.99 11.93
C PRO A 201 -13.93 -4.48 12.28
N SER A 202 -14.69 -3.69 11.54
CA SER A 202 -14.86 -2.22 11.73
C SER A 202 -13.58 -1.38 11.60
N ALA A 203 -12.49 -1.91 11.04
CA ALA A 203 -11.30 -1.12 10.74
C ALA A 203 -11.60 -0.01 9.71
N ASP A 204 -12.32 -0.35 8.65
CA ASP A 204 -12.81 0.58 7.64
C ASP A 204 -13.69 1.67 8.24
N GLU A 205 -14.59 1.32 9.16
CA GLU A 205 -15.46 2.28 9.85
C GLU A 205 -14.69 3.27 10.72
N VAL A 206 -13.63 2.84 11.41
CA VAL A 206 -12.76 3.74 12.19
C VAL A 206 -12.03 4.71 11.28
N VAL A 207 -11.46 4.23 10.16
CA VAL A 207 -10.77 5.11 9.22
C VAL A 207 -11.76 6.08 8.55
N GLN A 208 -12.95 5.59 8.17
CA GLN A 208 -14.03 6.41 7.61
C GLN A 208 -14.48 7.50 8.59
N LEU A 209 -14.61 7.19 9.88
CA LEU A 209 -14.97 8.17 10.90
C LEU A 209 -13.97 9.34 10.91
N TRP A 210 -12.67 9.06 10.92
CA TRP A 210 -11.66 10.13 10.89
C TRP A 210 -11.71 10.93 9.58
N SER A 211 -11.91 10.25 8.46
CA SER A 211 -12.08 10.92 7.16
C SER A 211 -13.30 11.85 7.13
N ASP A 212 -14.44 11.41 7.67
CA ASP A 212 -15.68 12.19 7.77
C ASP A 212 -15.52 13.42 8.69
N LEU A 213 -14.63 13.32 9.69
CA LEU A 213 -14.25 14.44 10.57
C LEU A 213 -13.23 15.40 9.93
N GLY A 214 -12.81 15.16 8.69
CA GLY A 214 -11.92 16.03 7.92
C GLY A 214 -10.42 15.74 8.08
N PHE A 215 -10.07 14.63 8.72
CA PHE A 215 -8.69 14.16 8.76
C PHE A 215 -8.34 13.47 7.44
N LEU A 216 -7.11 13.67 6.96
CA LEU A 216 -6.57 12.87 5.86
C LEU A 216 -5.97 11.58 6.44
N PRO A 217 -6.50 10.38 6.10
CA PRO A 217 -5.84 9.14 6.47
C PRO A 217 -4.53 9.00 5.68
N ILE A 218 -3.47 8.56 6.35
CA ILE A 218 -2.18 8.21 5.76
C ILE A 218 -1.89 6.76 6.12
N TYR A 219 -1.60 5.95 5.11
CA TYR A 219 -1.29 4.54 5.27
C TYR A 219 0.21 4.31 5.19
N ILE A 220 0.78 3.58 6.13
CA ILE A 220 2.21 3.23 6.15
C ILE A 220 2.33 1.73 6.38
N THR A 221 3.22 1.05 5.67
CA THR A 221 3.46 -0.39 5.88
C THR A 221 4.94 -0.72 5.73
N GLY A 222 5.42 -1.70 6.50
CA GLY A 222 6.76 -2.28 6.34
C GLY A 222 6.93 -3.10 5.05
N ARG A 223 5.84 -3.37 4.31
CA ARG A 223 5.90 -4.13 3.06
C ARG A 223 6.86 -3.49 2.06
N PRO A 224 7.63 -4.31 1.33
CA PRO A 224 8.50 -3.83 0.26
C PRO A 224 7.68 -3.30 -0.92
N GLN A 225 8.28 -2.38 -1.68
CA GLN A 225 7.63 -1.64 -2.75
C GLN A 225 7.02 -2.48 -3.88
N TYR A 226 7.42 -3.74 -4.05
CA TYR A 226 6.79 -4.61 -5.04
C TYR A 226 5.37 -5.06 -4.66
N LEU A 227 4.97 -4.86 -3.40
CA LEU A 227 3.61 -5.09 -2.92
C LEU A 227 2.78 -3.81 -2.93
N ASP A 228 3.28 -2.71 -3.50
CA ASP A 228 2.60 -1.42 -3.50
C ASP A 228 1.24 -1.46 -4.21
N ASP A 229 1.21 -2.03 -5.42
CA ASP A 229 -0.03 -2.20 -6.20
C ASP A 229 -1.04 -3.12 -5.51
N SER A 230 -0.57 -4.25 -4.95
CA SER A 230 -1.47 -5.20 -4.26
C SER A 230 -1.99 -4.65 -2.93
N THR A 231 -1.18 -3.85 -2.24
CA THR A 231 -1.59 -3.16 -1.01
C THR A 231 -2.63 -2.09 -1.29
N GLN A 232 -2.41 -1.28 -2.35
CA GLN A 232 -3.41 -0.29 -2.78
C GLN A 232 -4.72 -0.95 -3.21
N ALA A 233 -4.64 -1.99 -4.05
CA ALA A 233 -5.83 -2.71 -4.51
C ALA A 233 -6.62 -3.31 -3.34
N TRP A 234 -5.93 -3.75 -2.28
CA TRP A 234 -6.60 -4.21 -1.06
C TRP A 234 -7.33 -3.07 -0.33
N LEU A 235 -6.69 -1.91 -0.15
CA LEU A 235 -7.35 -0.74 0.48
C LEU A 235 -8.61 -0.34 -0.30
N ASP A 236 -8.50 -0.33 -1.62
CA ASP A 236 -9.57 0.03 -2.55
C ASP A 236 -10.73 -0.99 -2.53
N ASP A 237 -10.45 -2.29 -2.60
CA ASP A 237 -11.46 -3.37 -2.56
C ASP A 237 -12.22 -3.35 -1.23
N ARG A 238 -11.52 -3.08 -0.12
CA ARG A 238 -12.13 -2.93 1.20
C ARG A 238 -12.81 -1.58 1.41
N ARG A 239 -12.71 -0.67 0.45
CA ARG A 239 -13.33 0.67 0.44
C ARG A 239 -12.86 1.56 1.59
N PHE A 240 -11.57 1.46 1.94
CA PHE A 240 -10.96 2.46 2.80
C PHE A 240 -10.99 3.84 2.12
N PRO A 241 -11.12 4.93 2.88
CA PRO A 241 -11.01 6.27 2.31
C PRO A 241 -9.66 6.47 1.59
N ALA A 242 -9.67 7.21 0.49
CA ALA A 242 -8.42 7.46 -0.25
C ALA A 242 -7.43 8.27 0.60
N GLY A 243 -6.15 7.87 0.56
CA GLY A 243 -5.07 8.54 1.26
C GLY A 243 -3.70 8.12 0.73
N PRO A 244 -2.62 8.85 1.06
CA PRO A 244 -1.27 8.48 0.68
C PRO A 244 -0.86 7.12 1.24
N LEU A 245 -0.23 6.29 0.40
CA LEU A 245 0.37 5.01 0.80
C LEU A 245 1.90 5.08 0.77
N PHE A 246 2.52 4.80 1.92
CA PHE A 246 3.97 4.69 2.08
C PHE A 246 4.37 3.22 2.29
N VAL A 247 5.12 2.67 1.34
CA VAL A 247 5.76 1.35 1.38
C VAL A 247 7.26 1.51 1.57
N SER A 248 7.92 0.46 2.09
CA SER A 248 9.37 0.47 2.20
C SER A 248 10.03 0.30 0.83
N VAL A 249 10.72 1.34 0.35
CA VAL A 249 11.35 1.35 -0.98
C VAL A 249 12.66 0.57 -1.06
N GLY A 250 13.39 0.42 0.05
CA GLY A 250 14.61 -0.38 0.11
C GLY A 250 14.40 -1.73 0.78
N LEU A 251 15.12 -2.75 0.29
CA LEU A 251 15.03 -4.12 0.81
C LEU A 251 15.57 -4.20 2.25
N ARG A 252 16.52 -3.32 2.61
CA ARG A 252 17.10 -3.27 3.96
C ARG A 252 16.12 -2.65 4.94
N GLU A 253 15.45 -1.59 4.55
CA GLU A 253 14.42 -0.88 5.30
C GLU A 253 13.24 -1.84 5.58
N ALA A 254 12.81 -2.61 4.58
CA ALA A 254 11.69 -3.54 4.67
C ALA A 254 11.97 -4.75 5.58
N VAL A 255 13.24 -5.06 5.86
CA VAL A 255 13.63 -6.31 6.55
C VAL A 255 14.33 -6.06 7.89
N LEU A 256 15.03 -4.93 8.04
CA LEU A 256 15.91 -4.68 9.18
C LEU A 256 15.64 -3.36 9.91
N ASP A 257 14.87 -2.43 9.33
CA ASP A 257 14.77 -1.07 9.88
C ASP A 257 13.38 -0.43 9.68
N VAL A 258 12.32 -1.23 9.80
CA VAL A 258 10.92 -0.79 9.65
C VAL A 258 10.60 0.39 10.58
N GLU A 259 11.14 0.38 11.80
CA GLU A 259 10.99 1.49 12.76
C GLU A 259 11.60 2.80 12.24
N ALA A 260 12.82 2.77 11.69
CA ALA A 260 13.46 3.97 11.14
C ALA A 260 12.77 4.44 9.86
N PHE A 261 12.30 3.52 9.01
CA PHE A 261 11.48 3.86 7.84
C PHE A 261 10.21 4.62 8.26
N LYS A 262 9.39 4.04 9.16
CA LYS A 262 8.16 4.68 9.66
C LYS A 262 8.47 6.02 10.31
N THR A 263 9.52 6.10 11.13
CA THR A 263 9.98 7.35 11.75
C THR A 263 10.36 8.41 10.70
N GLY A 264 11.10 8.02 9.66
CA GLY A 264 11.51 8.92 8.59
C GLY A 264 10.33 9.53 7.84
N VAL A 265 9.35 8.70 7.47
CA VAL A 265 8.10 9.15 6.83
C VAL A 265 7.36 10.14 7.72
N LEU A 266 7.17 9.83 9.00
CA LEU A 266 6.43 10.69 9.94
C LEU A 266 7.13 12.03 10.18
N VAL A 267 8.46 12.02 10.30
CA VAL A 267 9.26 13.24 10.44
C VAL A 267 9.16 14.10 9.18
N ASP A 268 9.22 13.49 7.99
CA ASP A 268 9.11 14.21 6.72
C ASP A 268 7.71 14.82 6.53
N LEU A 269 6.64 14.08 6.85
CA LEU A 269 5.27 14.59 6.84
C LEU A 269 5.12 15.81 7.76
N ARG A 270 5.60 15.72 9.00
CA ARG A 270 5.51 16.81 9.97
C ARG A 270 6.37 18.01 9.59
N ASP A 271 7.65 17.79 9.27
CA ASP A 271 8.63 18.87 9.17
C ASP A 271 8.69 19.47 7.76
N ARG A 272 8.54 18.66 6.71
CA ARG A 272 8.59 19.12 5.30
C ARG A 272 7.21 19.40 4.75
N ALA A 273 6.26 18.47 4.88
CA ALA A 273 4.90 18.69 4.37
C ALA A 273 4.08 19.63 5.28
N GLY A 274 4.40 19.72 6.57
CA GLY A 274 3.76 20.63 7.51
C GLY A 274 2.33 20.21 7.84
N VAL A 275 2.08 18.91 7.92
CA VAL A 275 0.81 18.34 8.38
C VAL A 275 0.78 18.18 9.90
N ASP A 276 -0.41 18.21 10.48
CA ASP A 276 -0.61 17.99 11.92
C ASP A 276 -0.97 16.52 12.14
N ILE A 277 0.04 15.72 12.54
CA ILE A 277 -0.15 14.30 12.87
C ILE A 277 -0.81 14.21 14.23
N GLU A 278 -2.12 14.03 14.20
CA GLU A 278 -2.98 14.13 15.38
C GLU A 278 -3.09 12.79 16.09
N ARG A 279 -3.14 11.68 15.34
CA ARG A 279 -3.36 10.31 15.85
C ARG A 279 -2.60 9.28 15.03
N ALA A 280 -2.25 8.17 15.66
CA ALA A 280 -1.62 7.03 14.98
C ALA A 280 -2.16 5.69 15.48
N TYR A 281 -2.37 4.76 14.56
CA TYR A 281 -2.84 3.39 14.82
C TYR A 281 -1.80 2.39 14.36
N GLY A 282 -1.41 1.46 15.23
CA GLY A 282 -0.43 0.41 14.95
C GLY A 282 -0.70 -0.88 15.70
N ASN A 283 0.18 -1.88 15.54
CA ASN A 283 0.09 -3.15 16.25
C ASN A 283 1.43 -3.63 16.80
N ALA A 284 2.55 -3.15 16.24
CA ALA A 284 3.87 -3.68 16.52
C ALA A 284 4.68 -2.76 17.45
N SER A 285 5.69 -3.32 18.11
CA SER A 285 6.67 -2.53 18.88
C SER A 285 7.41 -1.48 18.03
N THR A 286 7.56 -1.74 16.73
CA THR A 286 8.12 -0.79 15.75
C THR A 286 7.21 0.42 15.56
N ASP A 287 5.89 0.25 15.57
CA ASP A 287 4.92 1.36 15.54
C ASP A 287 4.98 2.18 16.81
N VAL A 288 4.92 1.51 17.97
CA VAL A 288 5.00 2.15 19.29
C VAL A 288 6.21 3.09 19.36
N CYS A 289 7.39 2.61 18.94
CA CYS A 289 8.59 3.42 18.96
C CYS A 289 8.64 4.48 17.86
N ALA A 290 8.21 4.18 16.63
CA ALA A 290 8.19 5.15 15.54
C ALA A 290 7.28 6.35 15.87
N TYR A 291 6.08 6.12 16.40
CA TYR A 291 5.14 7.17 16.78
C TYR A 291 5.68 8.03 17.92
N ALA A 292 6.21 7.39 18.97
CA ALA A 292 6.79 8.08 20.11
C ALA A 292 8.00 8.95 19.72
N ARG A 293 8.94 8.40 18.94
CA ARG A 293 10.13 9.14 18.46
C ARG A 293 9.79 10.24 17.46
N SER A 294 8.65 10.11 16.78
CA SER A 294 8.08 11.14 15.92
C SER A 294 7.24 12.18 16.67
N GLY A 295 7.22 12.14 18.01
CA GLY A 295 6.58 13.16 18.85
C GLY A 295 5.06 13.10 18.88
N ILE A 296 4.45 11.99 18.43
CA ILE A 296 3.01 11.77 18.55
C ILE A 296 2.70 11.49 20.03
N ALA A 297 1.70 12.17 20.58
CA ALA A 297 1.37 12.05 21.99
C ALA A 297 0.92 10.61 22.31
N PRO A 298 1.38 9.98 23.40
CA PRO A 298 0.96 8.63 23.77
C PRO A 298 -0.56 8.49 23.98
N SER A 299 -1.24 9.58 24.37
CA SER A 299 -2.71 9.66 24.47
C SER A 299 -3.44 9.63 23.13
N GLU A 300 -2.73 9.79 22.02
CA GLU A 300 -3.24 9.78 20.64
C GLU A 300 -2.61 8.64 19.81
N THR A 301 -1.91 7.73 20.48
CA THR A 301 -1.28 6.54 19.88
C THR A 301 -2.05 5.31 20.31
N PHE A 302 -2.69 4.63 19.35
CA PHE A 302 -3.60 3.51 19.57
C PHE A 302 -2.98 2.23 19.04
N ILE A 303 -2.73 1.26 19.92
CA ILE A 303 -2.05 0.00 19.56
C ILE A 303 -2.97 -1.19 19.83
N ILE A 304 -3.18 -2.02 18.81
CA ILE A 304 -4.00 -3.22 18.87
C ILE A 304 -3.14 -4.49 18.91
N GLY A 305 -3.60 -5.52 19.61
CA GLY A 305 -2.93 -6.83 19.65
C GLY A 305 -1.89 -6.95 20.77
N ASP A 306 -0.84 -7.73 20.53
CA ASP A 306 0.08 -8.19 21.59
C ASP A 306 0.90 -7.06 22.22
N HIS A 307 1.14 -5.97 21.48
CA HIS A 307 1.87 -4.79 21.97
C HIS A 307 0.94 -3.68 22.49
N ALA A 308 -0.36 -3.94 22.63
CA ALA A 308 -1.33 -2.95 23.10
C ALA A 308 -0.98 -2.43 24.50
N GLY A 309 -0.84 -1.11 24.63
CA GLY A 309 -0.48 -0.46 25.90
C GLY A 309 1.01 -0.52 26.24
N GLU A 310 1.86 -0.99 25.33
CA GLU A 310 3.31 -0.89 25.47
C GLU A 310 3.81 0.56 25.33
N ALA A 311 5.03 0.78 25.83
CA ALA A 311 5.74 2.03 25.75
C ALA A 311 7.08 1.84 25.04
N CYS A 312 7.50 2.82 24.26
CA CYS A 312 8.88 2.90 23.80
C CYS A 312 9.78 3.37 24.95
N ASP A 313 11.04 2.90 24.98
CA ASP A 313 12.01 3.29 26.00
C ASP A 313 12.12 4.81 26.16
N GLY A 314 11.77 5.32 27.35
CA GLY A 314 11.81 6.74 27.68
C GLY A 314 10.53 7.52 27.37
N PHE A 315 9.46 6.86 26.95
CA PHE A 315 8.15 7.45 26.66
C PHE A 315 7.05 6.83 27.53
N ASP A 316 5.93 7.54 27.64
CA ASP A 316 4.73 7.00 28.29
C ASP A 316 4.04 5.95 27.38
N PRO A 317 3.27 5.00 27.96
CA PRO A 317 2.62 3.95 27.19
C PRO A 317 1.52 4.48 26.25
N SER A 318 1.36 3.77 25.15
CA SER A 318 0.26 3.94 24.19
C SER A 318 -1.10 3.55 24.78
N ILE A 319 -2.18 3.90 24.08
CA ILE A 319 -3.53 3.43 24.37
C ILE A 319 -3.73 2.04 23.78
N ALA A 320 -4.13 1.09 24.63
CA ALA A 320 -4.48 -0.26 24.20
C ALA A 320 -5.85 -0.29 23.53
N VAL A 321 -5.92 -0.80 22.30
CA VAL A 321 -7.16 -1.08 21.57
C VAL A 321 -7.42 -2.59 21.63
N THR A 322 -8.58 -2.99 22.18
CA THR A 322 -8.95 -4.42 22.25
C THR A 322 -9.49 -4.93 20.91
N GLY A 323 -10.20 -4.07 20.19
CA GLY A 323 -10.81 -4.33 18.89
C GLY A 323 -11.41 -3.04 18.34
N TYR A 324 -11.50 -2.90 17.02
CA TYR A 324 -12.09 -1.71 16.42
C TYR A 324 -13.60 -1.55 16.66
N PRO A 325 -14.44 -2.60 16.80
CA PRO A 325 -15.84 -2.40 17.12
C PRO A 325 -16.04 -1.67 18.46
N GLU A 326 -15.35 -2.13 19.52
CA GLU A 326 -15.40 -1.48 20.82
C GLU A 326 -14.76 -0.09 20.80
N HIS A 327 -13.62 0.05 20.12
CA HIS A 327 -12.96 1.35 19.96
C HIS A 327 -13.83 2.36 19.22
N LEU A 328 -14.56 1.94 18.20
CA LEU A 328 -15.50 2.78 17.47
C LEU A 328 -16.64 3.27 18.39
N GLU A 329 -17.16 2.41 19.27
CA GLU A 329 -18.13 2.84 20.29
C GLU A 329 -17.54 3.89 21.24
N GLU A 330 -16.29 3.74 21.64
CA GLU A 330 -15.57 4.71 22.49
C GLU A 330 -15.36 6.06 21.78
N LEU A 331 -15.00 6.05 20.50
CA LEU A 331 -14.81 7.27 19.70
C LEU A 331 -16.13 8.02 19.44
N LEU A 332 -17.24 7.29 19.34
CA LEU A 332 -18.58 7.86 19.14
C LEU A 332 -19.26 8.31 20.44
N ALA A 333 -18.65 8.01 21.59
CA ALA A 333 -19.18 8.43 22.88
C ALA A 333 -19.12 9.97 23.03
N PRO A 334 -20.18 10.59 23.56
CA PRO A 334 -20.35 12.05 23.60
C PRO A 334 -19.49 12.80 24.63
#